data_AF-A0A392R2C9-F1
#
_entry.id   AF-A0A392R2C9-F1
#
_cell.length_a   1.000
_cell.length_b   1.000
_cell.length_c   1.000
_cell.angle_alpha   90.00
_cell.angle_beta   90.00
_cell.angle_gamma   90.00
#
_symmetry.space_group_name_H-M   'P 1'
#
loop_
_entity.id
_entity.type
_entity.pdbx_description
1 polymer ?
#
loop_
_entity_poly.entity_id
_entity_poly.type
_entity_poly.pdbx_seq_one_letter_code
_entity_poly.pdbx_strand_id
1 'polypeptide(L)'
;GVNEEILMENLPEDLQRDIRRHLFKFVKKVRIFSLMDEPILDAICERLRQKIYIKGSKILYDGGLVEKVVFIVRGKLESIGEDGIRVPLSEGNVCGEELLTWCLEHASGNKG
;
A
#
# COMPACT_ATOMS: atom_id res chain seq x y z
N GLY A 1 -9.81 -8.83 -18.34
CA GLY A 1 -9.95 -8.02 -17.10
C GLY A 1 -10.29 -6.62 -17.50
N VAL A 2 -11.21 -5.96 -16.80
CA VAL A 2 -11.62 -4.58 -17.07
C VAL A 2 -10.43 -3.64 -16.77
N ASN A 3 -10.24 -2.60 -17.57
CA ASN A 3 -9.25 -1.56 -17.27
C ASN A 3 -9.84 -0.63 -16.20
N GLU A 4 -9.43 -0.83 -14.95
CA GLU A 4 -9.91 -0.07 -13.80
C GLU A 4 -9.58 1.43 -13.91
N GLU A 5 -8.42 1.80 -14.48
CA GLU A 5 -8.03 3.20 -14.66
C GLU A 5 -9.01 3.92 -15.60
N ILE A 6 -9.28 3.33 -16.78
CA ILE A 6 -10.24 3.90 -17.74
C ILE A 6 -11.66 3.95 -17.16
N LEU A 7 -12.06 2.93 -16.40
CA LEU A 7 -13.39 2.93 -15.76
C LEU A 7 -13.53 4.08 -14.76
N MET A 8 -12.49 4.32 -13.95
CA MET A 8 -12.48 5.38 -12.95
C MET A 8 -12.45 6.78 -13.59
N GLU A 9 -11.67 6.97 -14.66
CA GLU A 9 -11.57 8.27 -15.38
C GLU A 9 -12.91 8.74 -15.97
N ASN A 10 -13.82 7.81 -16.28
CA ASN A 10 -15.15 8.13 -16.81
C ASN A 10 -16.18 8.54 -15.74
N LEU A 11 -15.81 8.50 -14.46
CA LEU A 11 -16.70 8.86 -13.35
C LEU A 11 -16.41 10.29 -12.84
N PRO A 12 -17.45 11.02 -12.38
CA PRO A 12 -17.28 12.23 -11.58
C PRO A 12 -16.32 12.07 -10.40
N GLU A 13 -15.59 13.13 -10.05
CA GLU A 13 -14.53 13.11 -9.01
C GLU A 13 -15.03 12.66 -7.62
N ASP A 14 -16.26 13.04 -7.26
CA ASP A 14 -16.91 12.64 -6.01
C ASP A 14 -17.15 11.13 -5.97
N LEU A 15 -17.67 10.55 -7.06
CA LEU A 15 -17.86 9.10 -7.18
C LEU A 15 -16.54 8.36 -7.19
N GLN A 16 -15.51 8.88 -7.88
CA GLN A 16 -14.19 8.29 -7.84
C GLN A 16 -13.65 8.22 -6.41
N ARG A 17 -13.80 9.30 -5.65
CA ARG A 17 -13.35 9.38 -4.24
C ARG A 17 -14.08 8.38 -3.35
N ASP A 18 -15.40 8.31 -3.46
CA ASP A 18 -16.21 7.41 -2.64
C ASP A 18 -15.93 5.93 -2.95
N ILE A 19 -15.73 5.58 -4.23
CA ILE A 19 -15.30 4.24 -4.63
C ILE A 19 -13.93 3.91 -4.04
N ARG A 20 -12.94 4.81 -4.17
CA ARG A 20 -11.60 4.60 -3.61
C ARG A 20 -11.64 4.44 -2.09
N ARG A 21 -12.39 5.27 -1.37
CA ARG A 21 -12.59 5.14 0.09
C ARG A 21 -13.19 3.78 0.47
N HIS A 22 -14.16 3.29 -0.31
CA HIS A 22 -14.75 1.99 -0.07
C HIS A 22 -13.76 0.85 -0.30
N LEU A 23 -13.06 0.85 -1.44
CA LEU A 23 -12.08 -0.17 -1.82
C LEU A 23 -10.90 -0.21 -0.85
N PHE A 24 -10.42 0.96 -0.43
CA PHE A 24 -9.22 1.11 0.39
C PHE A 24 -9.53 1.41 1.85
N LYS A 25 -10.71 1.03 2.35
CA LYS A 25 -11.09 1.18 3.76
C LYS A 25 -10.09 0.55 4.75
N PHE A 26 -9.30 -0.42 4.30
CA PHE A 26 -8.26 -1.05 5.11
C PHE A 26 -7.09 -0.11 5.41
N VAL A 27 -6.85 0.93 4.61
CA VAL A 27 -5.76 1.91 4.80
C VAL A 27 -5.85 2.52 6.20
N LYS A 28 -7.06 2.84 6.67
CA LYS A 28 -7.30 3.35 8.02
C LYS A 28 -6.97 2.36 9.15
N LYS A 29 -6.87 1.07 8.85
CA LYS A 29 -6.48 0.03 9.82
C LYS A 29 -4.96 -0.07 9.99
N VAL A 30 -4.19 0.53 9.09
CA VAL A 30 -2.73 0.55 9.16
C VAL A 30 -2.33 1.66 10.13
N ARG A 31 -1.52 1.33 11.14
CA ARG A 31 -1.23 2.22 12.29
C ARG A 31 -0.74 3.60 11.85
N ILE A 32 0.19 3.67 10.90
CA ILE A 32 0.76 4.95 10.44
C ILE A 32 -0.25 5.84 9.71
N PHE A 33 -1.22 5.26 9.02
CA PHE A 33 -2.26 6.00 8.31
C PHE A 33 -3.44 6.36 9.20
N SER A 34 -3.68 5.62 10.29
CA SER A 34 -4.74 5.94 11.24
C SER A 34 -4.59 7.31 11.91
N LEU A 35 -3.40 7.91 11.82
CA LEU A 35 -3.07 9.23 12.37
C LEU A 35 -3.11 10.36 11.34
N MET A 36 -3.42 10.07 10.07
CA MET A 36 -3.44 11.05 8.99
C MET A 36 -4.86 11.58 8.73
N ASP A 37 -4.96 12.86 8.35
CA ASP A 37 -6.24 13.49 8.02
C ASP A 37 -6.85 12.94 6.72
N GLU A 38 -8.18 12.99 6.59
CA GLU A 38 -8.93 12.45 5.44
C GLU A 38 -8.40 12.92 4.07
N PRO A 39 -8.03 14.19 3.83
CA PRO A 39 -7.50 14.60 2.52
C PRO A 39 -6.17 13.92 2.15
N ILE A 40 -5.33 13.61 3.14
CA ILE A 40 -4.07 12.87 2.92
C ILE A 40 -4.39 11.42 2.59
N LEU A 41 -5.34 10.82 3.31
CA LEU A 41 -5.80 9.46 3.04
C LEU A 41 -6.43 9.34 1.66
N ASP A 42 -7.22 10.32 1.23
CA ASP A 42 -7.79 10.39 -0.11
C ASP A 42 -6.67 10.42 -1.17
N ALA A 43 -5.65 11.26 -0.99
CA ALA A 43 -4.50 11.34 -1.89
C ALA A 43 -3.66 10.05 -1.93
N ILE A 44 -3.55 9.32 -0.80
CA ILE A 44 -2.93 7.99 -0.77
C ILE A 44 -3.79 7.01 -1.55
N CYS A 45 -5.10 6.98 -1.31
CA CYS A 45 -6.05 6.08 -1.97
C CYS A 45 -6.09 6.30 -3.49
N GLU A 46 -5.90 7.52 -3.97
CA GLU A 46 -5.76 7.84 -5.40
C GLU A 46 -4.52 7.20 -6.06
N ARG A 47 -3.45 6.99 -5.29
CA ARG A 47 -2.20 6.41 -5.79
C ARG A 47 -2.09 4.91 -5.61
N LEU A 48 -3.01 4.29 -4.85
CA LEU A 48 -3.03 2.85 -4.67
C LEU A 48 -3.45 2.13 -5.94
N ARG A 49 -2.71 1.07 -6.29
CA ARG A 49 -3.00 0.20 -7.44
C ARG A 49 -3.21 -1.23 -6.94
N GLN A 50 -4.36 -1.81 -7.29
CA GLN A 50 -4.59 -3.22 -6.99
C GLN A 50 -3.75 -4.10 -7.92
N LYS A 51 -3.09 -5.11 -7.36
CA LYS A 51 -2.29 -6.07 -8.14
C LYS A 51 -2.53 -7.49 -7.64
N ILE A 52 -2.79 -8.39 -8.60
CA ILE A 52 -3.00 -9.81 -8.33
C ILE A 52 -1.68 -10.54 -8.56
N TYR A 53 -1.33 -11.39 -7.62
CA TYR A 53 -0.16 -12.26 -7.69
C TYR A 53 -0.59 -13.71 -7.62
N ILE A 54 0.09 -14.57 -8.37
CA ILE A 54 -0.15 -16.01 -8.38
C ILE A 54 0.83 -16.72 -7.43
N LYS A 55 0.51 -17.95 -7.02
CA LYS A 55 1.39 -18.76 -6.18
C LYS A 55 2.79 -18.86 -6.81
N GLY A 56 3.83 -18.62 -6.01
CA GLY A 56 5.23 -18.62 -6.45
C GLY A 56 5.73 -17.28 -7.00
N SER A 57 4.86 -16.27 -7.16
CA SER A 57 5.29 -14.91 -7.48
C SER A 57 6.09 -14.31 -6.33
N LYS A 58 7.22 -13.67 -6.65
CA LYS A 58 7.99 -12.83 -5.71
C LYS A 58 7.58 -11.37 -5.88
N ILE A 59 7.25 -10.72 -4.77
CA ILE A 59 6.73 -9.33 -4.76
C ILE A 59 7.85 -8.33 -4.47
N LEU A 60 8.68 -8.67 -3.48
CA LEU A 60 9.91 -8.01 -3.06
C LEU A 60 11.03 -9.06 -3.05
N TYR A 61 12.28 -8.63 -3.20
CA TYR A 61 13.45 -9.52 -3.32
C TYR A 61 14.55 -9.04 -2.39
N ASP A 62 15.28 -9.99 -1.82
CA ASP A 62 16.47 -9.73 -1.04
C ASP A 62 17.53 -8.95 -1.86
N GLY A 63 18.18 -7.98 -1.21
CA GLY A 63 19.09 -7.02 -1.86
C GLY A 63 18.45 -6.05 -2.86
N GLY A 64 17.13 -6.14 -3.09
CA GLY A 64 16.40 -5.23 -3.97
C GLY A 64 16.05 -3.91 -3.28
N LEU A 65 15.98 -2.82 -4.06
CA LEU A 65 15.47 -1.56 -3.55
C LEU A 65 13.98 -1.68 -3.21
N VAL A 66 13.61 -1.23 -2.02
CA VAL A 66 12.20 -1.12 -1.63
C VAL A 66 11.66 0.17 -2.24
N GLU A 67 10.76 0.05 -3.22
CA GLU A 67 10.22 1.20 -3.98
C GLU A 67 8.72 1.42 -3.73
N LYS A 68 8.08 0.51 -3.00
CA LYS A 68 6.62 0.53 -2.78
C LYS A 68 6.25 -0.10 -1.45
N VAL A 69 5.20 0.45 -0.84
CA VAL A 69 4.50 -0.19 0.28
C VAL A 69 3.46 -1.15 -0.28
N VAL A 70 3.40 -2.37 0.25
CA VAL A 70 2.47 -3.42 -0.19
C VAL A 70 1.50 -3.77 0.93
N PHE A 71 0.21 -3.64 0.65
CA PHE A 71 -0.87 -4.02 1.56
C PHE A 71 -1.45 -5.37 1.15
N ILE A 72 -1.47 -6.33 2.06
CA ILE A 72 -2.07 -7.63 1.80
C ILE A 72 -3.56 -7.51 2.10
N VAL A 73 -4.35 -7.34 1.04
CA VAL A 73 -5.82 -7.23 1.14
C VAL A 73 -6.53 -8.57 1.12
N ARG A 74 -5.90 -9.60 0.56
CA ARG A 74 -6.42 -10.97 0.50
C ARG A 74 -5.29 -11.94 0.16
N GLY A 75 -5.34 -13.13 0.73
CA GLY A 75 -4.40 -14.22 0.43
C GLY A 75 -3.35 -14.43 1.53
N LYS A 76 -2.33 -15.22 1.21
CA LYS A 76 -1.23 -15.56 2.12
C LYS A 76 0.09 -15.39 1.38
N LEU A 77 1.06 -14.78 2.06
CA LEU A 77 2.42 -14.56 1.60
C LEU A 77 3.38 -15.12 2.65
N GLU A 78 4.65 -15.26 2.28
CA GLU A 78 5.74 -15.54 3.22
C GLU A 78 6.83 -14.49 3.00
N SER A 79 7.27 -13.85 4.08
CA SER A 79 8.51 -13.09 4.10
C SER A 79 9.65 -14.03 4.46
N ILE A 80 10.80 -13.89 3.82
CA ILE A 80 12.00 -14.70 4.08
C ILE A 80 13.12 -13.72 4.41
N GLY A 81 13.59 -13.72 5.65
CA GLY A 81 14.71 -12.89 6.09
C GLY A 81 16.04 -13.40 5.53
N GLU A 82 17.08 -12.57 5.63
CA GLU A 82 18.46 -12.93 5.25
C GLU A 82 18.97 -14.16 6.04
N ASP A 83 18.49 -14.33 7.26
CA ASP A 83 18.74 -15.50 8.12
C ASP A 83 17.97 -16.76 7.70
N GLY A 84 17.17 -16.68 6.65
CA GLY A 84 16.31 -17.76 6.15
C GLY A 84 15.02 -17.96 6.96
N ILE A 85 14.77 -17.15 8.00
CA ILE A 85 13.54 -17.25 8.80
C ILE A 85 12.35 -16.86 7.93
N ARG A 86 11.33 -17.72 7.94
CA ARG A 86 10.08 -17.50 7.21
C ARG A 86 9.01 -16.96 8.15
N VAL A 87 8.49 -15.79 7.83
CA VAL A 87 7.38 -15.17 8.57
C VAL A 87 6.13 -15.23 7.68
N PRO A 88 5.07 -15.95 8.12
CA PRO A 88 3.82 -15.96 7.37
C PRO A 88 3.15 -14.60 7.44
N LEU A 89 2.68 -14.11 6.30
CA LEU A 89 1.95 -12.86 6.17
C LEU A 89 0.56 -13.13 5.59
N SER A 90 -0.43 -12.37 6.04
CA SER A 90 -1.83 -12.55 5.70
C SER A 90 -2.55 -11.21 5.58
N GLU A 91 -3.85 -11.26 5.36
CA GLU A 91 -4.68 -10.06 5.24
C GLU A 91 -4.48 -9.08 6.40
N GLY A 92 -4.28 -7.80 6.07
CA GLY A 92 -4.02 -6.73 7.02
C GLY A 92 -2.53 -6.50 7.33
N ASN A 93 -1.64 -7.42 6.98
CA ASN A 93 -0.20 -7.16 7.06
C ASN A 93 0.28 -6.25 5.92
N VAL A 94 1.36 -5.52 6.20
CA VAL A 94 1.97 -4.53 5.30
C VAL A 94 3.46 -4.83 5.17
N CYS A 95 4.03 -4.56 3.99
CA CYS A 95 5.47 -4.64 3.74
C CYS A 95 5.96 -3.33 3.14
N GLY A 96 7.22 -2.96 3.38
CA GLY A 96 7.81 -1.72 2.86
C GLY A 96 7.50 -0.48 3.71
N GLU A 97 7.01 -0.64 4.95
CA GLU A 97 6.67 0.46 5.85
C GLU A 97 7.86 1.38 6.19
N GLU A 98 9.09 0.88 6.03
CA GLU A 98 10.34 1.64 6.15
C GLU A 98 10.38 2.85 5.22
N LEU A 99 9.73 2.79 4.06
CA LEU A 99 9.62 3.94 3.15
C LEU A 99 8.82 5.09 3.76
N LEU A 100 7.79 4.79 4.55
CA LEU A 100 6.99 5.81 5.20
C LEU A 100 7.78 6.49 6.32
N THR A 101 8.54 5.69 7.08
CA THR A 101 9.44 6.20 8.12
C THR A 101 10.48 7.13 7.51
N TRP A 102 11.14 6.71 6.44
CA TRP A 102 12.11 7.52 5.70
C TRP A 102 11.49 8.83 5.19
N CYS A 103 10.33 8.78 4.54
CA CYS A 103 9.63 9.98 4.07
C CYS A 103 9.33 10.97 5.21
N LEU A 104 8.89 10.49 6.38
CA LEU A 104 8.54 11.34 7.52
C LEU A 104 9.78 11.98 8.16
N GLU A 105 10.88 11.24 8.28
CA GLU A 105 12.16 11.77 8.78
C GLU A 105 12.68 12.89 7.87
N HIS A 106 12.60 12.72 6.55
CA HIS A 106 13.07 13.70 5.58
C HIS A 106 12.10 14.87 5.40
N ALA A 107 10.79 14.67 5.61
CA ALA A 107 9.81 15.76 5.65
C ALA A 107 10.01 16.68 6.86
N SER A 108 10.46 16.12 7.99
CA SER A 108 10.80 16.89 9.19
C SER A 108 12.16 17.61 9.09
N GLY A 109 13.02 17.21 8.15
CA GLY A 109 14.35 17.78 7.92
C GLY A 109 14.39 19.11 7.16
N ASN A 110 13.27 19.59 6.62
CA ASN A 110 13.18 20.86 5.88
C ASN A 110 12.90 22.09 6.77
N LYS A 111 13.35 22.05 8.03
CA LYS A 111 13.44 23.23 8.89
C LYS A 111 14.91 23.58 9.12
N GLY A 112 15.49 24.25 8.13
CA GLY A 112 16.82 24.87 8.18
C GLY A 112 16.85 26.06 7.24
#